data_AF-A0A0T7GGW3-F1
#
_entry.id   AF-A0A0T7GGW3-F1
#
_cell.length_a   1.000
_cell.length_b   1.000
_cell.length_c   1.000
_cell.angle_alpha   90.00
_cell.angle_beta   90.00
_cell.angle_gamma   90.00
#
_symmetry.space_group_name_H-M   'P 1'
#
loop_
_entity.id
_entity.type
_entity.pdbx_description
1 polymer ?
#
loop_
_entity_poly.entity_id
_entity_poly.type
_entity_poly.pdbx_seq_one_letter_code
_entity_poly.pdbx_strand_id
1 'polypeptide(L)'
;MSREFRPGEVISYPYLWAWQQQRGETEGRKQRPVCVVIAIRNAADGNTHLALLAITTQPPRTGRASLEIPDIERKRGGLSDLKQCWIMVDEYNYDIVERSWYIEPGQDIVGRFSKPFMVKIASLFVEASGRTGRVNRLD
;
A
#
# COMPACT_ATOMS: atom_id res chain seq x y z
N MET A 1 -22.44 -9.94 0.39
CA MET A 1 -22.00 -8.53 0.41
C MET A 1 -20.48 -8.54 0.35
N SER A 2 -19.89 -7.94 -0.67
CA SER A 2 -18.44 -7.76 -0.74
C SER A 2 -18.00 -6.81 0.38
N ARG A 3 -16.94 -7.17 1.11
CA ARG A 3 -16.34 -6.34 2.15
C ARG A 3 -15.74 -5.07 1.53
N GLU A 4 -15.92 -3.93 2.17
CA GLU A 4 -15.25 -2.68 1.80
C GLU A 4 -13.85 -2.58 2.41
N PHE A 5 -12.87 -2.16 1.60
CA PHE A 5 -11.51 -1.84 2.07
C PHE A 5 -11.52 -0.60 2.96
N ARG A 6 -10.62 -0.57 3.94
CA ARG A 6 -10.51 0.54 4.89
C ARG A 6 -9.07 1.04 5.00
N PRO A 7 -8.87 2.36 5.21
CA PRO A 7 -7.54 2.88 5.48
C PRO A 7 -6.87 2.17 6.68
N GLY A 8 -5.60 1.85 6.48
CA GLY A 8 -4.71 1.14 7.39
C GLY A 8 -4.76 -0.37 7.31
N GLU A 9 -5.65 -0.95 6.50
CA GLU A 9 -5.62 -2.39 6.26
C GLU A 9 -4.32 -2.79 5.55
N VAL A 10 -3.76 -3.91 5.99
CA VAL A 10 -2.59 -4.55 5.38
C VAL A 10 -3.07 -5.74 4.57
N ILE A 11 -2.70 -5.79 3.30
CA ILE A 11 -3.08 -6.84 2.36
C ILE A 11 -1.86 -7.41 1.66
N SER A 12 -1.96 -8.65 1.19
CA SER A 12 -1.02 -9.17 0.21
C SER A 12 -1.34 -8.57 -1.15
N TYR A 13 -0.32 -8.06 -1.85
CA TYR A 13 -0.49 -7.46 -3.17
C TYR A 13 0.80 -7.60 -4.00
N PRO A 14 0.73 -7.89 -5.31
CA PRO A 14 1.88 -7.94 -6.20
C PRO A 14 2.33 -6.51 -6.56
N TYR A 15 2.94 -5.82 -5.59
CA TYR A 15 3.36 -4.43 -5.75
C TYR A 15 4.40 -4.27 -6.87
N LEU A 16 4.14 -3.34 -7.78
CA LEU A 16 5.00 -2.98 -8.90
C LEU A 16 5.72 -1.68 -8.58
N TRP A 17 7.04 -1.73 -8.46
CA TRP A 17 7.84 -0.53 -8.21
C TRP A 17 7.94 0.34 -9.48
N ALA A 18 8.01 1.66 -9.32
CA ALA A 18 8.09 2.57 -10.47
C ALA A 18 9.28 2.27 -11.41
N TRP A 19 10.44 1.88 -10.85
CA TRP A 19 11.60 1.50 -11.66
C TRP A 19 11.40 0.19 -12.43
N GLN A 20 10.55 -0.72 -11.96
CA GLN A 20 10.19 -1.95 -12.69
C GLN A 20 9.30 -1.60 -13.88
N GLN A 21 8.30 -0.74 -13.65
CA GLN A 21 7.44 -0.22 -14.72
C GLN A 21 8.26 0.50 -15.79
N GLN A 22 9.23 1.32 -15.40
CA GLN A 22 10.14 2.02 -16.34
C GLN A 22 10.97 1.04 -17.20
N ARG A 23 11.13 -0.21 -16.77
CA ARG A 23 11.81 -1.27 -17.53
C ARG A 23 10.85 -2.15 -18.33
N GLY A 24 9.57 -1.79 -18.39
CA GLY A 24 8.53 -2.50 -19.14
C GLY A 24 7.88 -3.66 -18.38
N GLU A 25 8.15 -3.82 -17.07
CA GLU A 25 7.43 -4.82 -16.28
C GLU A 25 6.00 -4.37 -16.01
N THR A 26 5.05 -5.29 -16.21
CA THR A 26 3.61 -5.04 -16.02
C THR A 26 3.10 -5.61 -14.71
N GLU A 27 3.86 -6.46 -14.02
CA GLU A 27 3.43 -7.15 -12.81
C GLU A 27 4.46 -7.08 -11.69
N GLY A 28 3.99 -7.02 -10.44
CA GLY A 28 4.87 -7.14 -9.29
C GLY A 28 5.49 -8.53 -9.22
N ARG A 29 6.82 -8.60 -9.14
CA ARG A 29 7.58 -9.87 -9.13
C ARG A 29 7.27 -10.83 -7.98
N LYS A 30 6.56 -10.39 -6.94
CA LYS A 30 6.12 -11.21 -5.81
C LYS A 30 5.02 -10.52 -5.02
N GLN A 31 4.27 -11.34 -4.29
CA GLN A 31 3.33 -10.90 -3.27
C GLN A 31 4.06 -10.21 -2.12
N ARG A 32 3.54 -9.07 -1.67
CA ARG A 32 4.10 -8.26 -0.58
C ARG A 32 2.98 -7.75 0.32
N PRO A 33 3.23 -7.58 1.62
CA PRO A 33 2.35 -6.77 2.43
C PRO A 33 2.37 -5.32 1.93
N VAL A 34 1.19 -4.74 1.75
CA VAL A 34 1.00 -3.32 1.42
C VAL A 34 -0.04 -2.73 2.36
N CYS A 35 0.10 -1.44 2.65
CA CYS A 35 -0.88 -0.69 3.42
C CYS A 35 -1.85 0.03 2.47
N VAL A 36 -3.14 -0.14 2.71
CA VAL A 36 -4.20 0.67 2.09
C VAL A 36 -4.18 2.05 2.76
N VAL A 37 -3.55 3.04 2.13
CA VAL A 37 -3.50 4.42 2.67
C VAL A 37 -4.77 5.20 2.34
N ILE A 38 -5.35 4.94 1.16
CA ILE A 38 -6.62 5.51 0.70
C ILE A 38 -7.51 4.37 0.22
N ALA A 39 -8.77 4.38 0.64
CA ALA A 39 -9.84 3.56 0.08
C ALA A 39 -11.08 4.45 -0.03
N ILE A 40 -11.47 4.80 -1.27
CA ILE A 40 -12.59 5.70 -1.54
C ILE A 40 -13.48 5.07 -2.59
N ARG A 41 -14.76 4.94 -2.27
CA ARG A 41 -15.77 4.62 -3.26
C ARG A 41 -16.20 5.90 -3.99
N ASN A 42 -15.94 5.94 -5.27
CA ASN A 42 -16.27 7.07 -6.12
C ASN A 42 -17.74 7.00 -6.54
N ALA A 43 -18.48 8.08 -6.29
CA ALA A 43 -19.91 8.13 -6.57
C ALA A 43 -20.22 8.21 -8.07
N ALA A 44 -19.28 8.69 -8.89
CA ALA A 44 -19.50 8.90 -10.32
C ALA A 44 -19.44 7.59 -11.12
N ASP A 45 -18.53 6.68 -10.78
CA ASP A 45 -18.35 5.40 -11.46
C ASP A 45 -18.72 4.18 -10.60
N GLY A 46 -19.02 4.39 -9.32
CA GLY A 46 -19.39 3.36 -8.35
C GLY A 46 -18.23 2.51 -7.86
N ASN A 47 -17.00 2.76 -8.32
CA ASN A 47 -15.83 1.93 -8.07
C ASN A 47 -15.08 2.34 -6.80
N THR A 48 -14.35 1.38 -6.23
CA THR A 48 -13.49 1.53 -5.06
C THR A 48 -12.06 1.75 -5.51
N HIS A 49 -11.57 2.97 -5.34
CA HIS A 49 -10.20 3.36 -5.66
C HIS A 49 -9.30 3.19 -4.45
N LEU A 50 -8.16 2.53 -4.67
CA LEU A 50 -7.15 2.31 -3.65
C LEU A 50 -5.85 3.05 -4.00
N ALA A 51 -5.21 3.59 -2.96
CA ALA A 51 -3.78 3.88 -2.98
C ALA A 51 -3.08 2.94 -2.00
N LEU A 52 -2.05 2.25 -2.48
CA LEU A 52 -1.36 1.19 -1.78
C LEU A 52 0.11 1.58 -1.59
N LEU A 53 0.60 1.47 -0.36
CA LEU A 53 1.99 1.75 -0.02
C LEU A 53 2.72 0.44 0.30
N ALA A 54 3.87 0.23 -0.34
CA ALA A 54 4.67 -0.97 -0.14
C ALA A 54 5.27 -1.05 1.27
N ILE A 55 5.25 -2.25 1.85
CA ILE A 55 6.01 -2.57 3.05
C ILE A 55 7.24 -3.40 2.67
N THR A 56 8.40 -3.01 3.18
CA THR A 56 9.69 -3.64 2.86
C THR A 56 10.47 -3.97 4.13
N THR A 57 11.22 -5.07 4.11
CA THR A 57 12.22 -5.42 5.13
C THR A 57 13.62 -4.96 4.73
N GLN A 58 13.78 -4.38 3.54
CA GLN A 58 15.05 -3.79 3.12
C GLN A 58 15.13 -2.36 3.66
N PRO A 59 16.22 -2.00 4.37
CA PRO A 59 16.45 -0.62 4.80
C PRO A 59 16.34 0.34 3.61
N PRO A 60 15.51 1.39 3.71
CA PRO A 60 15.38 2.41 2.67
C PRO A 60 16.72 3.07 2.38
N ARG A 61 17.01 3.28 1.10
CA ARG A 61 18.22 4.03 0.68
C ARG A 61 18.09 5.49 1.10
N THR A 62 19.23 6.15 1.33
CA THR A 62 19.30 7.59 1.63
C THR A 62 18.50 8.40 0.61
N GLY A 63 17.66 9.31 1.09
CA GLY A 63 16.84 10.20 0.26
C GLY A 63 15.46 9.65 -0.14
N ARG A 64 15.17 8.37 0.13
CA ARG A 64 13.81 7.81 -0.01
C ARG A 64 12.97 8.18 1.21
N ALA A 65 11.71 8.56 1.00
CA ALA A 65 10.79 8.85 2.08
C ALA A 65 10.12 7.55 2.55
N SER A 66 10.28 7.27 3.84
CA SER A 66 9.80 6.02 4.45
C SER A 66 9.54 6.22 5.93
N LEU A 67 8.70 5.38 6.51
CA LEU A 67 8.45 5.33 7.94
C LEU A 67 8.74 3.92 8.46
N GLU A 68 9.59 3.80 9.47
CA GLU A 68 9.77 2.52 10.16
C GLU A 68 8.49 2.15 10.92
N ILE A 69 8.11 0.87 10.84
CA ILE A 69 6.90 0.36 11.49
C ILE A 69 7.27 -0.12 12.91
N PRO A 70 6.77 0.54 13.97
CA PRO A 70 7.04 0.14 15.35
C PRO A 70 6.49 -1.25 15.67
N ASP A 71 7.05 -1.92 16.67
CA ASP A 71 6.68 -3.30 17.03
C ASP A 71 5.17 -3.49 17.28
N ILE A 72 4.55 -2.56 18.01
CA ILE A 72 3.10 -2.61 18.28
C ILE A 72 2.27 -2.51 17.00
N GLU A 73 2.74 -1.74 16.01
CA GLU A 73 2.05 -1.59 14.72
C GLU A 73 2.32 -2.77 13.81
N ARG A 74 3.51 -3.39 13.86
CA ARG A 74 3.77 -4.67 13.17
C ARG A 74 2.80 -5.74 13.64
N LYS A 75 2.61 -5.87 14.97
CA LYS A 75 1.64 -6.82 15.54
C LYS A 75 0.22 -6.55 15.04
N ARG A 76 -0.23 -5.29 15.07
CA ARG A 76 -1.56 -4.88 14.58
C ARG A 76 -1.73 -5.11 13.08
N GLY A 77 -0.69 -4.89 12.30
CA GLY A 77 -0.65 -5.10 10.85
C GLY A 77 -0.47 -6.56 10.42
N GLY A 78 -0.40 -7.52 11.36
CA GLY A 78 -0.15 -8.93 11.06
C GLY A 78 1.26 -9.22 10.52
N LEU A 79 2.24 -8.38 10.88
CA LEU A 79 3.63 -8.40 10.44
C LEU A 79 4.58 -8.87 11.55
N SER A 80 4.08 -9.61 12.54
CA SER A 80 4.83 -10.00 13.75
C SER A 80 6.09 -10.81 13.45
N ASP A 81 6.11 -11.57 12.35
CA ASP A 81 7.27 -12.38 11.94
C ASP A 81 8.41 -11.54 11.34
N LEU A 82 8.14 -10.27 11.02
CA LEU A 82 9.15 -9.35 10.50
C LEU A 82 9.88 -8.68 11.66
N LYS A 83 11.20 -8.92 11.76
CA LYS A 83 12.06 -8.29 12.78
C LYS A 83 12.06 -6.77 12.67
N GLN A 84 12.09 -6.25 11.44
CA GLN A 84 12.10 -4.83 11.13
C GLN A 84 11.54 -4.61 9.72
N CYS A 85 10.73 -3.55 9.55
CA CYS A 85 10.17 -3.19 8.25
C CYS A 85 9.78 -1.71 8.19
N TRP A 86 9.65 -1.21 6.97
CA TRP A 86 9.31 0.17 6.65
C TRP A 86 8.16 0.21 5.66
N ILE A 87 7.33 1.26 5.77
CA ILE A 87 6.37 1.64 4.73
C ILE A 87 7.01 2.74 3.86
N MET A 88 7.02 2.52 2.56
CA MET A 88 7.50 3.52 1.58
C MET A 88 6.37 4.51 1.30
N VAL A 89 6.65 5.81 1.37
CA VAL A 89 5.63 6.88 1.22
C VAL A 89 5.91 7.80 0.02
N ASP A 90 7.00 7.56 -0.69
CA ASP A 90 7.44 8.27 -1.89
C ASP A 90 7.03 7.59 -3.21
N GLU A 91 6.30 6.49 -3.16
CA GLU A 91 5.58 5.95 -4.31
C GLU A 91 4.38 5.13 -3.84
N TYR A 92 3.37 5.01 -4.71
CA TYR A 92 2.20 4.18 -4.43
C TYR A 92 1.68 3.50 -5.71
N ASN A 93 1.07 2.35 -5.51
CA ASN A 93 0.24 1.72 -6.52
C ASN A 93 -1.17 2.26 -6.41
N TYR A 94 -1.75 2.62 -7.54
CA TYR A 94 -3.15 2.97 -7.68
C TYR A 94 -3.89 1.85 -8.38
N ASP A 95 -4.94 1.36 -7.75
CA ASP A 95 -5.75 0.24 -8.26
C ASP A 95 -7.25 0.54 -8.06
N ILE A 96 -8.08 -0.11 -8.87
CA ILE A 96 -9.55 -0.04 -8.79
C ILE A 96 -10.05 -1.45 -8.55
N VAL A 97 -10.63 -1.70 -7.37
CA VAL A 97 -10.97 -3.05 -6.90
C VAL A 97 -11.83 -3.80 -7.92
N GLU A 98 -12.85 -3.16 -8.46
CA GLU A 98 -13.82 -3.76 -9.38
C GLU A 98 -13.23 -4.03 -10.78
N ARG A 99 -12.02 -3.53 -11.06
CA ARG A 99 -11.31 -3.72 -12.33
C ARG A 99 -9.97 -4.45 -12.15
N SER A 100 -9.58 -4.73 -10.92
CA SER A 100 -8.25 -5.23 -10.60
C SER A 100 -8.13 -6.71 -10.95
N TRP A 101 -7.06 -7.07 -11.65
CA TRP A 101 -6.62 -8.46 -11.79
C TRP A 101 -5.88 -8.98 -10.55
N TYR A 102 -5.54 -8.09 -9.62
CA TYR A 102 -4.64 -8.36 -8.50
C TYR A 102 -5.35 -8.36 -7.14
N ILE A 103 -6.62 -7.93 -7.09
CA ILE A 103 -7.43 -7.83 -5.88
C ILE A 103 -8.68 -8.68 -6.05
N GLU A 104 -8.78 -9.75 -5.26
CA GLU A 104 -9.94 -10.63 -5.29
C GLU A 104 -11.09 -10.10 -4.41
N PRO A 105 -12.36 -10.33 -4.81
CA PRO A 105 -13.50 -10.08 -3.95
C PRO A 105 -13.40 -10.90 -2.66
N GLY A 106 -13.23 -10.22 -1.52
CA GLY A 106 -13.08 -10.87 -0.22
C GLY A 106 -11.66 -11.29 0.15
N GLN A 107 -10.65 -10.76 -0.56
CA GLN A 107 -9.24 -10.93 -0.21
C GLN A 107 -8.99 -10.76 1.30
N ASP A 108 -8.15 -11.65 1.82
CA ASP A 108 -7.77 -11.65 3.23
C ASP A 108 -7.05 -10.35 3.62
N ILE A 109 -7.46 -9.82 4.77
CA ILE A 109 -6.78 -8.71 5.43
C ILE A 109 -5.82 -9.31 6.45
N VAL A 110 -4.53 -9.06 6.26
CA VAL A 110 -3.44 -9.54 7.13
C VAL A 110 -3.52 -8.89 8.51
N GLY A 111 -3.89 -7.61 8.55
CA GLY A 111 -4.08 -6.86 9.78
C GLY A 111 -4.46 -5.42 9.49
N ARG A 112 -4.45 -4.58 10.52
CA ARG A 112 -4.78 -3.17 10.36
C ARG A 112 -4.01 -2.29 11.33
N PHE A 113 -3.30 -1.30 10.80
CA PHE A 113 -2.63 -0.29 11.59
C PHE A 113 -3.58 0.58 12.40
N SER A 114 -3.09 1.12 13.51
CA SER A 114 -3.87 2.01 14.36
C SER A 114 -4.13 3.36 13.69
N LYS A 115 -5.23 4.04 14.10
CA LYS A 115 -5.54 5.38 13.60
C LYS A 115 -4.39 6.39 13.82
N PRO A 116 -3.75 6.47 15.01
CA PRO A 116 -2.62 7.39 15.20
C PRO A 116 -1.43 7.10 14.28
N PHE A 117 -1.15 5.83 14.00
CA PHE A 117 -0.09 5.48 13.06
C PHE A 117 -0.47 5.84 11.63
N MET A 118 -1.73 5.64 11.25
CA MET A 118 -2.23 6.08 9.94
C MET A 118 -2.18 7.58 9.73
N VAL A 119 -2.40 8.39 10.77
CA VAL A 119 -2.20 9.85 10.69
C VAL A 119 -0.75 10.18 10.34
N LYS A 120 0.24 9.52 10.96
CA LYS A 120 1.67 9.71 10.64
C LYS A 120 1.99 9.31 9.20
N ILE A 121 1.48 8.16 8.75
CA ILE A 121 1.66 7.70 7.37
C ILE A 121 1.07 8.71 6.40
N ALA A 122 -0.16 9.16 6.62
CA ALA A 122 -0.85 10.10 5.75
C ALA A 122 -0.13 11.46 5.68
N SER A 123 0.34 12.00 6.81
CA SER A 123 1.14 13.23 6.84
C SER A 123 2.40 13.11 5.97
N LEU A 124 3.20 12.05 6.17
CA LEU A 124 4.41 11.83 5.40
C LEU A 124 4.13 11.57 3.91
N PHE A 125 3.04 10.88 3.60
CA PHE A 125 2.60 10.63 2.23
C PHE A 125 2.22 11.93 1.51
N VAL A 126 1.51 12.83 2.19
CA VAL A 126 1.15 14.16 1.66
C VAL A 126 2.40 15.04 1.51
N GLU A 127 3.30 15.04 2.50
CA GLU A 127 4.58 15.77 2.41
C GLU A 127 5.45 15.28 1.25
N ALA A 128 5.42 13.98 0.96
CA ALA A 128 6.14 13.38 -0.16
C ALA A 128 5.45 13.63 -1.50
N SER A 129 4.16 13.99 -1.54
CA SER A 129 3.30 13.95 -2.75
C SER A 129 3.84 14.70 -3.98
N GLY A 130 4.60 15.79 -3.79
CA GLY A 130 5.27 16.51 -4.89
C GLY A 130 6.43 15.73 -5.54
N ARG A 131 6.87 14.65 -4.92
CA ARG A 131 7.91 13.70 -5.39
C ARG A 131 7.36 12.27 -5.54
N THR A 132 6.15 12.02 -5.06
CA THR A 132 5.59 10.67 -4.99
C THR A 132 5.22 10.15 -6.37
N GLY A 133 5.84 9.03 -6.77
CA GLY A 133 5.49 8.35 -8.01
C GLY A 133 4.17 7.57 -7.88
N ARG A 134 3.24 7.76 -8.82
CA ARG A 134 2.03 6.92 -8.95
C ARG A 134 2.25 5.84 -10.01
N VAL A 135 2.04 4.59 -9.64
CA VAL A 135 2.03 3.44 -10.55
C VAL A 135 0.58 2.97 -10.74
N ASN A 136 0.03 3.13 -11.93
CA ASN A 136 -1.33 2.65 -12.24
C ASN A 136 -1.34 1.13 -12.43
N ARG A 137 -2.38 0.47 -11.91
CA ARG A 137 -2.59 -0.98 -11.94
C ARG A 137 -3.92 -1.34 -12.61
N LEU A 138 -4.30 -0.53 -13.61
CA LEU A 138 -5.58 -0.63 -14.31
C LEU A 138 -5.53 -1.56 -15.54
N ASP A 139 -4.36 -2.14 -15.78
CA ASP A 139 -4.03 -2.95 -16.95
C ASP A 139 -3.98 -4.43 -16.57
#